data_AF-A0A7M1B3E1-F1
#
_entry.id   AF-A0A7M1B3E1-F1
#
_cell.length_a   1.000
_cell.length_b   1.000
_cell.length_c   1.000
_cell.angle_alpha   90.00
_cell.angle_beta   90.00
_cell.angle_gamma   90.00
#
_symmetry.space_group_name_H-M   'P 1'
#
loop_
_entity.id
_entity.type
_entity.pdbx_description
1 polymer ?
#
loop_
_entity_poly.entity_id
_entity_poly.type
_entity_poly.pdbx_seq_one_letter_code
_entity_poly.pdbx_strand_id
1 'polypeptide(L)'
;MKILVKYIYAGKFVKRVKIPLFEGIEPVLTRPGKLIFWFKEKEHTGEVIEVEENELLVEYKKPVYGQNGLNAFGEYLDANFANNMDDLQADVDEKSIAIQENATSKKYISKIRGYVHYDGKELLVDNRIKVSEITKHKDLVEDLEDNNIEIVVTQHDTARDTIKEGVTLVSERIHVNGFVGAKSRLEAITLEIEGATHQDSLQYAKYATINRHKGTLRCHEGKISLLEGGVVHATAVEIDSSIGGAVYAQDVTIKHVKNNLKVYASNSITVRLVSGEDNLFKINYRDVPVVQSKLQFIDKDIKELRYKLEGAKRHSLGKVEELEKEITRLKKEKEAIHNSYKNAKITVQEPFKGLNNIIFTIDNAHEIAYKTEAKSYPPFYLEIQENIITLHPVAKSIVIEEK
;
A
#
# COMPACT_ATOMS: atom_id res chain seq x y z
N MET A 1 0.68 33.58 68.31
CA MET A 1 0.13 34.54 69.30
C MET A 1 0.99 34.80 70.54
N LYS A 2 1.52 33.81 71.28
CA LYS A 2 2.31 34.05 72.52
C LYS A 2 3.52 34.98 72.33
N ILE A 3 4.20 34.92 71.17
CA ILE A 3 5.36 35.77 70.86
C ILE A 3 4.96 37.22 70.62
N LEU A 4 3.87 37.47 69.88
CA LEU A 4 3.33 38.81 69.64
C LEU A 4 2.94 39.48 70.97
N VAL A 5 2.19 38.77 71.80
CA VAL A 5 1.76 39.24 73.13
C VAL A 5 2.97 39.55 74.00
N LYS A 6 3.98 38.68 74.01
CA LYS A 6 5.24 38.90 74.74
C LYS A 6 6.01 40.14 74.27
N TYR A 7 5.99 40.44 72.96
CA TYR A 7 6.61 41.67 72.41
C TYR A 7 5.83 42.94 72.74
N ILE A 8 4.49 42.88 72.72
CA ILE A 8 3.60 43.99 73.10
C ILE A 8 3.81 44.37 74.58
N TYR A 9 3.77 43.38 75.48
CA TYR A 9 3.92 43.65 76.92
C TYR A 9 5.36 43.98 77.35
N ALA A 10 6.37 43.61 76.57
CA ALA A 10 7.77 43.94 76.86
C ALA A 10 8.18 45.35 76.40
N GLY A 11 7.32 46.12 75.72
CA GLY A 11 7.63 47.48 75.26
C GLY A 11 8.78 47.59 74.25
N LYS A 12 9.10 46.51 73.52
CA LYS A 12 10.32 46.38 72.69
C LYS A 12 10.06 46.39 71.18
N PHE A 13 9.19 47.27 70.67
CA PHE A 13 9.17 47.59 69.24
C PHE A 13 10.18 48.69 68.89
N VAL A 14 11.43 48.53 69.34
CA VAL A 14 12.50 49.52 69.15
C VAL A 14 13.19 49.38 67.79
N LYS A 15 12.95 48.26 67.08
CA LYS A 15 13.38 47.99 65.70
C LYS A 15 12.28 47.24 64.95
N ARG A 16 12.25 47.31 63.61
CA ARG A 16 11.30 46.52 62.79
C ARG A 16 11.54 45.02 63.02
N VAL A 17 10.51 44.31 63.47
CA VAL A 17 10.53 42.86 63.69
C VAL A 17 9.42 42.23 62.85
N LYS A 18 9.71 41.15 62.12
CA LYS A 18 8.69 40.33 61.44
C LYS A 18 8.28 39.21 62.39
N ILE A 19 7.01 39.19 62.79
CA ILE A 19 6.45 38.17 63.68
C ILE A 19 5.43 37.36 62.88
N PRO A 20 5.62 36.04 62.69
CA PRO A 20 4.60 35.20 62.06
C PRO A 20 3.36 35.15 62.97
N LEU A 21 2.21 35.58 62.45
CA LEU A 21 0.96 35.65 63.20
C LEU A 21 0.22 34.32 63.18
N PHE A 22 0.24 33.64 62.04
CA PHE A 22 -0.25 32.29 61.83
C PHE A 22 0.61 31.61 60.75
N GLU A 23 0.64 30.28 60.75
CA GLU A 23 1.14 29.46 59.65
C GLU A 23 -0.08 28.79 59.03
N GLY A 24 -0.40 29.17 57.79
CA GLY A 24 -1.46 28.52 57.02
C GLY A 24 -0.94 27.24 56.39
N ILE A 25 -1.86 26.32 56.08
CA ILE A 25 -1.57 25.22 55.16
C ILE A 25 -1.78 25.76 53.74
N GLU A 26 -0.92 25.41 52.79
CA GLU A 26 -1.17 25.76 51.39
C GLU A 26 -2.50 25.13 50.94
N PRO A 27 -3.46 25.92 50.46
CA PRO A 27 -4.77 25.40 50.11
C PRO A 27 -4.63 24.48 48.88
N VAL A 28 -5.18 23.28 48.98
CA VAL A 28 -5.40 22.43 47.81
C VAL A 28 -6.57 23.03 47.03
N LEU A 29 -6.27 23.69 45.92
CA LEU A 29 -7.28 24.30 45.08
C LEU A 29 -8.13 23.23 44.39
N THR A 30 -9.45 23.30 44.57
CA THR A 30 -10.38 22.43 43.87
C THR A 30 -10.28 22.62 42.37
N ARG A 31 -10.20 21.52 41.61
CA ARG A 31 -10.20 21.54 40.14
C ARG A 31 -11.29 20.59 39.64
N PRO A 32 -12.21 21.05 38.78
CA PRO A 32 -13.23 20.18 38.22
C PRO A 32 -12.59 19.13 37.30
N GLY A 33 -13.24 17.98 37.19
CA GLY A 33 -12.88 16.98 36.19
C GLY A 33 -13.04 17.56 34.78
N LYS A 34 -12.17 17.13 33.85
CA LYS A 34 -12.23 17.57 32.44
C LYS A 34 -12.03 16.38 31.52
N LEU A 35 -12.95 16.17 30.59
CA LEU A 35 -12.80 15.23 29.49
C LEU A 35 -12.31 15.96 28.23
N ILE A 36 -11.22 15.49 27.63
CA ILE A 36 -10.57 16.09 26.47
C ILE A 36 -10.54 15.07 25.34
N PHE A 37 -11.12 15.41 24.19
CA PHE A 37 -11.08 14.61 22.96
C PHE A 37 -9.96 15.13 22.07
N TRP A 38 -8.73 14.69 22.33
CA TRP A 38 -7.53 15.15 21.61
C TRP A 38 -7.63 14.92 20.10
N PHE A 39 -8.21 13.79 19.68
CA PHE A 39 -8.40 13.50 18.26
C PHE A 39 -9.29 14.53 17.54
N LYS A 40 -10.22 15.20 18.24
CA LYS A 40 -11.07 16.26 17.64
C LYS A 40 -10.36 17.61 17.51
N GLU A 41 -9.29 17.82 18.27
CA GLU A 41 -8.49 19.05 18.24
C GLU A 41 -7.42 19.00 17.14
N LYS A 42 -7.21 17.83 16.51
CA LYS A 42 -6.28 17.61 15.40
C LYS A 42 -6.84 18.23 14.11
N GLU A 43 -6.00 18.95 13.36
CA GLU A 43 -6.35 19.37 12.00
C GLU A 43 -6.53 18.12 11.12
N HIS A 44 -7.69 17.99 10.48
CA HIS A 44 -8.01 16.89 9.59
C HIS A 44 -8.76 17.40 8.36
N THR A 45 -8.51 16.80 7.21
CA THR A 45 -9.04 17.21 5.90
C THR A 45 -10.24 16.38 5.44
N GLY A 46 -10.67 15.38 6.23
CA GLY A 46 -11.71 14.41 5.89
C GLY A 46 -12.88 14.31 6.89
N GLU A 47 -13.81 13.37 6.65
CA GLU A 47 -14.88 13.01 7.62
C GLU A 47 -14.39 12.02 8.69
N VAL A 48 -13.21 11.43 8.47
CA VAL A 48 -12.55 10.47 9.37
C VAL A 48 -11.30 11.11 9.94
N ILE A 49 -10.96 10.75 11.18
CA ILE A 49 -9.81 11.30 11.92
C ILE A 49 -8.78 10.19 12.08
N GLU A 50 -7.63 10.36 11.42
CA GLU A 50 -6.50 9.42 11.47
C GLU A 50 -5.71 9.56 12.78
N VAL A 51 -5.28 8.42 13.32
CA VAL A 51 -4.46 8.33 14.54
C VAL A 51 -3.37 7.28 14.40
N GLU A 52 -2.21 7.58 14.98
CA GLU A 52 -1.03 6.72 15.02
C GLU A 52 -1.08 5.71 16.16
N GLU A 53 -0.26 4.66 16.06
CA GLU A 53 -0.02 3.77 17.18
C GLU A 53 0.56 4.56 18.37
N ASN A 54 0.04 4.30 19.58
CA ASN A 54 0.39 5.00 20.81
C ASN A 54 -0.05 6.48 20.88
N GLU A 55 -0.90 6.94 19.95
CA GLU A 55 -1.49 8.28 20.00
C GLU A 55 -2.56 8.39 21.10
N LEU A 56 -2.57 9.53 21.81
CA LEU A 56 -3.56 9.81 22.86
C LEU A 56 -4.88 10.29 22.23
N LEU A 57 -5.94 9.51 22.39
CA LEU A 57 -7.25 9.79 21.82
C LEU A 57 -8.09 10.67 22.74
N VAL A 58 -8.28 10.20 23.98
CA VAL A 58 -9.11 10.84 24.99
C VAL A 58 -8.35 10.88 26.31
N GLU A 59 -8.44 12.01 27.02
CA GLU A 59 -7.93 12.15 28.37
C GLU A 59 -9.02 12.64 29.31
N TYR A 60 -9.31 11.86 30.34
CA TYR A 60 -10.10 12.30 31.48
C TYR A 60 -9.18 12.73 32.62
N LYS A 61 -9.17 14.02 32.93
CA LYS A 61 -8.48 14.56 34.10
C LYS A 61 -9.42 14.49 35.30
N LYS A 62 -9.05 13.72 36.31
CA LYS A 62 -9.87 13.50 37.51
C LYS A 62 -9.98 14.79 38.33
N PRO A 63 -11.13 15.03 38.98
CA PRO A 63 -11.29 16.18 39.86
C PRO A 63 -10.31 16.10 41.04
N VAL A 64 -9.79 17.26 41.42
CA VAL A 64 -9.05 17.41 42.69
C VAL A 64 -10.00 18.10 43.64
N TYR A 65 -10.38 17.41 44.71
CA TYR A 65 -11.19 17.99 45.76
C TYR A 65 -10.30 18.78 46.72
N GLY A 66 -10.62 20.06 46.90
CA GLY A 66 -10.00 20.86 47.93
C GLY A 66 -10.36 20.36 49.33
N GLN A 67 -9.63 20.83 50.32
CA GLN A 67 -9.95 20.56 51.73
C GLN A 67 -10.75 21.72 52.30
N ASN A 68 -11.75 21.37 53.11
CA ASN A 68 -12.47 22.37 53.90
C ASN A 68 -11.49 23.03 54.88
N GLY A 69 -11.58 24.34 55.04
CA GLY A 69 -10.63 25.09 55.85
C GLY A 69 -11.20 26.39 56.38
N LEU A 70 -10.36 27.14 57.09
CA LEU A 70 -10.66 28.51 57.52
C LEU A 70 -9.71 29.46 56.81
N ASN A 71 -10.22 30.60 56.34
CA ASN A 71 -9.35 31.66 55.82
C ASN A 71 -8.63 32.39 56.98
N ALA A 72 -7.74 33.35 56.65
CA ALA A 72 -6.97 34.11 57.64
C ALA A 72 -7.83 34.95 58.61
N PHE A 73 -9.14 35.08 58.34
CA PHE A 73 -10.12 35.77 59.17
C PHE A 73 -11.01 34.80 59.98
N GLY A 74 -10.81 33.48 59.85
CA GLY A 74 -11.60 32.48 60.55
C GLY A 74 -12.92 32.14 59.87
N GLU A 75 -13.15 32.57 58.62
CA GLU A 75 -14.35 32.22 57.86
C GLU A 75 -14.18 30.86 57.20
N TYR A 76 -15.26 30.06 57.20
CA TYR A 76 -15.26 28.71 56.63
C TYR A 76 -15.17 28.75 55.10
N LEU A 77 -14.20 28.00 54.57
CA LEU A 77 -14.04 27.71 53.15
C LEU A 77 -14.59 26.29 52.90
N ASP A 78 -15.73 26.24 52.22
CA ASP A 78 -16.36 24.99 51.80
C ASP A 78 -15.79 24.54 50.45
N ALA A 79 -15.30 23.30 50.37
CA ALA A 79 -14.76 22.71 49.15
C ALA A 79 -15.84 22.08 48.24
N ASN A 80 -17.12 22.18 48.61
CA ASN A 80 -18.23 21.63 47.83
C ASN A 80 -18.27 22.19 46.40
N PHE A 81 -18.08 21.31 45.42
CA PHE A 81 -18.23 21.61 43.99
C PHE A 81 -19.28 20.70 43.36
N ALA A 82 -20.19 21.27 42.58
CA ALA A 82 -21.35 20.57 42.01
C ALA A 82 -21.26 20.26 40.50
N ASN A 83 -20.17 20.62 39.82
CA ASN A 83 -20.04 20.49 38.35
C ASN A 83 -18.77 19.72 37.95
N ASN A 84 -18.70 18.43 38.29
CA ASN A 84 -17.67 17.55 37.74
C ASN A 84 -18.18 16.95 36.43
N MET A 85 -17.38 17.01 35.37
CA MET A 85 -17.62 16.16 34.20
C MET A 85 -17.34 14.71 34.58
N ASP A 86 -18.23 13.81 34.17
CA ASP A 86 -18.01 12.38 34.29
C ASP A 86 -16.94 11.89 33.29
N ASP A 87 -16.40 10.72 33.59
CA ASP A 87 -15.51 9.98 32.68
C ASP A 87 -16.22 9.63 31.36
N LEU A 88 -15.47 9.19 30.36
CA LEU A 88 -15.99 8.77 29.06
C LEU A 88 -17.09 7.70 29.22
N GLN A 89 -18.32 8.06 28.84
CA GLN A 89 -19.49 7.17 28.85
C GLN A 89 -19.66 6.47 27.49
N ALA A 90 -18.63 5.77 27.04
CA ALA A 90 -18.66 4.99 25.81
C ALA A 90 -18.00 3.63 26.02
N ASP A 91 -18.52 2.61 25.36
CA ASP A 91 -17.90 1.30 25.24
C ASP A 91 -16.60 1.46 24.45
N VAL A 92 -15.48 1.01 25.02
CA VAL A 92 -14.17 1.15 24.40
C VAL A 92 -13.73 -0.21 23.91
N ASP A 93 -13.37 -0.30 22.63
CA ASP A 93 -12.78 -1.53 22.11
C ASP A 93 -11.39 -1.76 22.69
N GLU A 94 -11.29 -2.70 23.64
CA GLU A 94 -10.03 -3.04 24.30
C GLU A 94 -8.99 -3.64 23.34
N LYS A 95 -9.38 -4.08 22.13
CA LYS A 95 -8.42 -4.59 21.14
C LYS A 95 -7.65 -3.46 20.48
N SER A 96 -8.33 -2.38 20.09
CA SER A 96 -7.73 -1.23 19.41
C SER A 96 -7.28 -0.11 20.36
N ILE A 97 -7.74 -0.08 21.62
CA ILE A 97 -7.43 1.01 22.56
C ILE A 97 -6.89 0.47 23.89
N ALA A 98 -5.81 1.09 24.39
CA ALA A 98 -5.22 0.88 25.70
C ALA A 98 -5.73 1.94 26.68
N ILE A 99 -6.23 1.49 27.83
CA ILE A 99 -6.64 2.36 28.92
C ILE A 99 -5.50 2.40 29.95
N GLN A 100 -4.94 3.59 30.18
CA GLN A 100 -3.94 3.84 31.20
C GLN A 100 -4.50 4.79 32.26
N GLU A 101 -4.66 4.29 33.48
CA GLU A 101 -5.22 5.06 34.59
C GLU A 101 -4.21 5.27 35.71
N ASN A 102 -4.13 6.50 36.20
CA ASN A 102 -3.37 6.86 37.39
C ASN A 102 -4.23 7.67 38.37
N ALA A 103 -3.64 8.15 39.45
CA ALA A 103 -4.36 8.90 40.49
C ALA A 103 -4.98 10.21 39.98
N THR A 104 -4.43 10.83 38.93
CA THR A 104 -4.80 12.16 38.44
C THR A 104 -5.54 12.16 37.10
N SER A 105 -5.41 11.09 36.30
CA SER A 105 -5.94 11.05 34.94
C SER A 105 -6.19 9.61 34.49
N LYS A 106 -7.12 9.45 33.54
CA LYS A 106 -7.34 8.25 32.75
C LYS A 106 -7.14 8.59 31.27
N LYS A 107 -6.31 7.82 30.57
CA LYS A 107 -5.90 8.05 29.20
C LYS A 107 -6.32 6.88 28.32
N TYR A 108 -6.89 7.20 27.17
CA TYR A 108 -7.29 6.26 26.13
C TYR A 108 -6.33 6.43 24.97
N ILE A 109 -5.49 5.44 24.74
CA ILE A 109 -4.35 5.49 23.82
C ILE A 109 -4.56 4.46 22.72
N SER A 110 -4.34 4.81 21.46
CA SER A 110 -4.46 3.87 20.35
C SER A 110 -3.40 2.76 20.44
N LYS A 111 -3.81 1.50 20.25
CA LYS A 111 -2.90 0.35 20.13
C LYS A 111 -2.51 0.04 18.69
N ILE A 112 -3.20 0.65 17.73
CA ILE A 112 -2.99 0.44 16.30
C ILE A 112 -3.08 1.78 15.57
N ARG A 113 -2.45 1.88 14.41
CA ARG A 113 -2.71 2.98 13.48
C ARG A 113 -4.05 2.77 12.78
N GLY A 114 -4.82 3.83 12.55
CA GLY A 114 -6.10 3.76 11.85
C GLY A 114 -6.97 5.00 12.02
N TYR A 115 -8.28 4.83 11.94
CA TYR A 115 -9.26 5.90 12.04
C TYR A 115 -10.11 5.77 13.31
N VAL A 116 -10.34 6.89 13.98
CA VAL A 116 -11.19 6.95 15.16
C VAL A 116 -12.65 6.89 14.75
N HIS A 117 -13.36 5.88 15.25
CA HIS A 117 -14.81 5.79 15.18
C HIS A 117 -15.37 6.14 16.56
N TYR A 118 -16.11 7.25 16.63
CA TYR A 118 -16.80 7.68 17.84
C TYR A 118 -18.21 8.19 17.52
N ASP A 119 -19.22 7.44 17.93
CA ASP A 119 -20.64 7.79 17.74
C ASP A 119 -21.31 8.30 19.02
N GLY A 120 -20.54 8.45 20.10
CA GLY A 120 -21.01 8.83 21.43
C GLY A 120 -21.36 7.64 22.34
N LYS A 121 -21.46 6.43 21.81
CA LYS A 121 -21.71 5.19 22.56
C LYS A 121 -20.53 4.23 22.50
N GLU A 122 -19.82 4.20 21.39
CA GLU A 122 -18.65 3.34 21.18
C GLU A 122 -17.45 4.19 20.75
N LEU A 123 -16.27 3.85 21.24
CA LEU A 123 -14.98 4.39 20.81
C LEU A 123 -14.08 3.22 20.39
N LEU A 124 -13.70 3.22 19.12
CA LEU A 124 -12.75 2.25 18.58
C LEU A 124 -11.81 2.90 17.56
N VAL A 125 -10.69 2.24 17.30
CA VAL A 125 -9.83 2.55 16.15
C VAL A 125 -9.90 1.38 15.19
N ASP A 126 -10.27 1.65 13.93
CA ASP A 126 -10.30 0.65 12.86
C ASP A 126 -9.32 1.08 11.77
N ASN A 127 -8.59 0.12 11.21
CA ASN A 127 -7.74 0.34 10.05
C ASN A 127 -8.52 0.22 8.73
N ARG A 128 -9.83 -0.03 8.80
CA ARG A 128 -10.72 -0.16 7.63
C ARG A 128 -11.65 1.03 7.47
N ILE A 129 -11.56 1.70 6.32
CA ILE A 129 -12.60 2.65 5.90
C ILE A 129 -13.60 1.94 5.01
N LYS A 130 -14.87 1.95 5.41
CA LYS A 130 -15.99 1.58 4.55
C LYS A 130 -16.70 2.84 4.05
N VAL A 131 -16.65 3.08 2.75
CA VAL A 131 -17.34 4.20 2.09
C VAL A 131 -18.25 3.68 0.99
N SER A 132 -19.42 4.30 0.80
CA SER A 132 -20.38 3.88 -0.22
C SER A 132 -20.03 4.39 -1.62
N GLU A 133 -19.37 5.54 -1.71
CA GLU A 133 -19.01 6.18 -2.98
C GLU A 133 -17.85 7.15 -2.76
N ILE A 134 -16.92 7.25 -3.71
CA ILE A 134 -15.86 8.26 -3.71
C ILE A 134 -16.11 9.24 -4.86
N THR A 135 -16.38 10.51 -4.54
CA THR A 135 -16.99 11.48 -5.47
C THR A 135 -16.20 12.74 -5.79
N LYS A 136 -15.13 13.04 -5.05
CA LYS A 136 -14.26 14.19 -5.30
C LYS A 136 -12.81 13.75 -5.26
N HIS A 137 -11.90 14.61 -5.74
CA HIS A 137 -10.46 14.59 -5.46
C HIS A 137 -10.19 14.63 -3.95
N LYS A 138 -10.68 13.65 -3.20
CA LYS A 138 -10.07 13.25 -1.95
C LYS A 138 -8.86 12.46 -2.41
N ASP A 139 -7.77 13.19 -2.53
CA ASP A 139 -6.44 12.60 -2.37
C ASP A 139 -6.42 12.00 -0.96
N LEU A 140 -7.04 10.82 -0.76
CA LEU A 140 -6.48 9.87 0.20
C LEU A 140 -5.19 9.43 -0.48
N VAL A 141 -4.18 10.28 -0.32
CA VAL A 141 -2.80 10.05 -0.69
C VAL A 141 -2.13 9.90 0.65
N GLU A 142 -2.09 8.65 1.11
CA GLU A 142 -1.26 8.29 2.22
C GLU A 142 -0.08 7.47 1.64
N ASP A 143 1.10 7.62 2.24
CA ASP A 143 2.30 6.94 1.78
C ASP A 143 2.09 5.42 1.78
N LEU A 144 2.54 4.72 0.73
CA LEU A 144 2.32 3.28 0.58
C LEU A 144 3.09 2.41 1.61
N GLU A 145 3.88 3.01 2.49
CA GLU A 145 4.69 2.31 3.48
C GLU A 145 4.08 2.44 4.89
N ASP A 146 3.74 1.29 5.48
CA ASP A 146 3.39 1.12 6.90
C ASP A 146 2.03 1.70 7.36
N ASN A 147 1.06 1.79 6.45
CA ASN A 147 -0.26 2.34 6.79
C ASN A 147 -1.23 1.29 7.35
N ASN A 148 -1.13 0.01 6.96
CA ASN A 148 -2.07 -1.07 7.29
C ASN A 148 -3.55 -0.68 7.06
N ILE A 149 -3.80 0.31 6.21
CA ILE A 149 -5.13 0.90 5.97
C ILE A 149 -5.78 0.20 4.79
N GLU A 150 -7.03 -0.23 4.99
CA GLU A 150 -7.85 -0.91 4.00
C GLU A 150 -9.08 -0.06 3.67
N ILE A 151 -9.21 0.34 2.40
CA ILE A 151 -10.37 1.09 1.92
C ILE A 151 -11.27 0.12 1.17
N VAL A 152 -12.45 -0.12 1.73
CA VAL A 152 -13.52 -0.90 1.12
C VAL A 152 -14.58 0.06 0.60
N VAL A 153 -14.72 0.13 -0.72
CA VAL A 153 -15.73 0.94 -1.38
C VAL A 153 -16.82 0.03 -1.91
N THR A 154 -18.02 0.14 -1.35
CA THR A 154 -19.15 -0.74 -1.71
C THR A 154 -20.33 0.07 -2.21
N GLN A 155 -20.72 -0.17 -3.46
CA GLN A 155 -21.95 0.39 -4.04
C GLN A 155 -22.82 -0.75 -4.56
N HIS A 156 -24.07 -0.83 -4.09
CA HIS A 156 -25.00 -1.90 -4.47
C HIS A 156 -25.84 -1.58 -5.72
N ASP A 157 -25.81 -0.33 -6.21
CA ASP A 157 -26.49 0.10 -7.43
C ASP A 157 -25.61 -0.16 -8.66
N THR A 158 -26.00 -1.13 -9.49
CA THR A 158 -25.25 -1.54 -10.69
C THR A 158 -25.26 -0.48 -11.81
N ALA A 159 -26.08 0.56 -11.71
CA ALA A 159 -26.11 1.67 -12.66
C ALA A 159 -25.13 2.80 -12.31
N ARG A 160 -24.47 2.73 -11.15
CA ARG A 160 -23.56 3.78 -10.66
C ARG A 160 -22.14 3.26 -10.52
N ASP A 161 -21.19 4.12 -10.90
CA ASP A 161 -19.78 3.86 -10.63
C ASP A 161 -19.49 4.02 -9.12
N THR A 162 -18.88 2.99 -8.54
CA THR A 162 -18.43 2.99 -7.13
C THR A 162 -17.30 4.00 -6.92
N ILE A 163 -16.38 4.07 -7.89
CA ILE A 163 -15.33 5.09 -8.00
C ILE A 163 -15.69 6.01 -9.17
N LYS A 164 -15.97 7.29 -8.89
CA LYS A 164 -16.35 8.25 -9.95
C LYS A 164 -15.22 8.58 -10.91
N GLU A 165 -15.58 9.18 -12.03
CA GLU A 165 -14.62 9.70 -13.01
C GLU A 165 -13.59 10.64 -12.37
N GLY A 166 -12.32 10.47 -12.71
CA GLY A 166 -11.23 11.36 -12.29
C GLY A 166 -10.79 11.23 -10.83
N VAL A 167 -11.29 10.23 -10.10
CA VAL A 167 -10.85 9.97 -8.72
C VAL A 167 -9.45 9.34 -8.71
N THR A 168 -8.55 9.89 -7.90
CA THR A 168 -7.29 9.24 -7.54
C THR A 168 -7.41 8.71 -6.12
N LEU A 169 -7.06 7.45 -5.90
CA LEU A 169 -7.09 6.78 -4.60
C LEU A 169 -5.80 6.03 -4.39
N VAL A 170 -5.10 6.31 -3.29
CA VAL A 170 -3.87 5.64 -2.90
C VAL A 170 -4.06 5.06 -1.50
N SER A 171 -3.85 3.76 -1.34
CA SER A 171 -3.97 3.07 -0.04
C SER A 171 -3.27 1.73 -0.08
N GLU A 172 -2.84 1.18 1.04
CA GLU A 172 -2.19 -0.13 1.08
C GLU A 172 -3.09 -1.24 0.50
N ARG A 173 -4.37 -1.24 0.89
CA ARG A 173 -5.36 -2.21 0.43
C ARG A 173 -6.60 -1.47 -0.08
N ILE A 174 -6.97 -1.71 -1.34
CA ILE A 174 -8.19 -1.16 -1.94
C ILE A 174 -9.07 -2.33 -2.36
N HIS A 175 -10.29 -2.37 -1.84
CA HIS A 175 -11.34 -3.31 -2.28
C HIS A 175 -12.53 -2.52 -2.83
N VAL A 176 -12.79 -2.69 -4.12
CA VAL A 176 -13.90 -2.04 -4.83
C VAL A 176 -14.96 -3.09 -5.16
N ASN A 177 -16.09 -3.00 -4.47
CA ASN A 177 -17.30 -3.71 -4.84
C ASN A 177 -18.13 -2.81 -5.78
N GLY A 178 -17.85 -2.96 -7.07
CA GLY A 178 -18.57 -2.32 -8.18
C GLY A 178 -17.64 -1.71 -9.25
N PHE A 179 -18.12 -0.71 -9.99
CA PHE A 179 -17.44 -0.21 -11.19
C PHE A 179 -16.46 0.92 -10.90
N VAL A 180 -15.38 0.96 -11.69
CA VAL A 180 -14.35 2.00 -11.64
C VAL A 180 -14.49 2.90 -12.86
N GLY A 181 -14.81 4.18 -12.61
CA GLY A 181 -15.12 5.17 -13.63
C GLY A 181 -13.93 5.61 -14.48
N ALA A 182 -14.20 6.40 -15.52
CA ALA A 182 -13.19 6.88 -16.47
C ALA A 182 -12.10 7.74 -15.80
N LYS A 183 -10.88 7.75 -16.34
CA LYS A 183 -9.75 8.59 -15.88
C LYS A 183 -9.43 8.48 -14.39
N SER A 184 -9.93 7.45 -13.70
CA SER A 184 -9.60 7.18 -12.31
C SER A 184 -8.23 6.55 -12.21
N ARG A 185 -7.56 6.77 -11.07
CA ARG A 185 -6.23 6.23 -10.78
C ARG A 185 -6.27 5.56 -9.41
N LEU A 186 -6.11 4.24 -9.38
CA LEU A 186 -6.05 3.48 -8.13
C LEU A 186 -4.62 2.99 -7.91
N GLU A 187 -4.04 3.25 -6.74
CA GLU A 187 -2.71 2.78 -6.37
C GLU A 187 -2.75 2.03 -5.04
N ALA A 188 -2.29 0.78 -5.04
CA ALA A 188 -2.26 -0.02 -3.81
C ALA A 188 -1.15 -1.05 -3.72
N ILE A 189 -0.92 -1.64 -2.54
CA ILE A 189 -0.18 -2.91 -2.47
C ILE A 189 -1.10 -4.04 -2.94
N THR A 190 -2.31 -4.11 -2.39
CA THR A 190 -3.32 -5.11 -2.76
C THR A 190 -4.55 -4.41 -3.33
N LEU A 191 -4.91 -4.71 -4.57
CA LEU A 191 -6.08 -4.14 -5.26
C LEU A 191 -7.06 -5.25 -5.64
N GLU A 192 -8.29 -5.15 -5.17
CA GLU A 192 -9.40 -6.05 -5.53
C GLU A 192 -10.55 -5.24 -6.14
N ILE A 193 -10.96 -5.60 -7.36
CA ILE A 193 -12.07 -4.95 -8.07
C ILE A 193 -13.04 -6.05 -8.52
N GLU A 194 -14.18 -6.16 -7.83
CA GLU A 194 -15.20 -7.16 -8.14
C GLU A 194 -16.05 -6.80 -9.37
N GLY A 195 -16.09 -5.52 -9.74
CA GLY A 195 -16.82 -5.05 -10.93
C GLY A 195 -15.92 -4.91 -12.16
N ALA A 196 -16.14 -3.85 -12.92
CA ALA A 196 -15.40 -3.58 -14.15
C ALA A 196 -14.68 -2.23 -14.11
N THR A 197 -13.49 -2.20 -14.71
CA THR A 197 -12.75 -0.96 -14.94
C THR A 197 -13.22 -0.27 -16.22
N HIS A 198 -13.23 1.05 -16.25
CA HIS A 198 -13.37 1.82 -17.49
C HIS A 198 -12.09 1.73 -18.35
N GLN A 199 -12.22 1.87 -19.67
CA GLN A 199 -11.09 1.79 -20.62
C GLN A 199 -10.00 2.85 -20.38
N ASP A 200 -10.39 4.00 -19.84
CA ASP A 200 -9.48 5.14 -19.58
C ASP A 200 -8.98 5.17 -18.13
N SER A 201 -9.24 4.13 -17.34
CA SER A 201 -8.80 4.05 -15.94
C SER A 201 -7.39 3.45 -15.82
N LEU A 202 -6.66 3.87 -14.80
CA LEU A 202 -5.30 3.44 -14.50
C LEU A 202 -5.24 2.76 -13.13
N GLN A 203 -4.65 1.57 -13.08
CA GLN A 203 -4.48 0.81 -11.85
C GLN A 203 -3.01 0.46 -11.67
N TYR A 204 -2.50 0.73 -10.46
CA TYR A 204 -1.14 0.39 -10.04
C TYR A 204 -1.26 -0.45 -8.78
N ALA A 205 -0.76 -1.68 -8.81
CA ALA A 205 -0.80 -2.53 -7.61
C ALA A 205 0.41 -3.43 -7.50
N LYS A 206 0.80 -3.89 -6.30
CA LYS A 206 1.73 -5.03 -6.22
C LYS A 206 1.00 -6.33 -6.60
N TYR A 207 -0.16 -6.56 -5.98
CA TYR A 207 -1.05 -7.69 -6.23
C TYR A 207 -2.42 -7.17 -6.65
N ALA A 208 -2.94 -7.64 -7.78
CA ALA A 208 -4.24 -7.21 -8.30
C ALA A 208 -5.15 -8.39 -8.61
N THR A 209 -6.41 -8.32 -8.17
CA THR A 209 -7.50 -9.21 -8.57
C THR A 209 -8.61 -8.37 -9.19
N ILE A 210 -8.89 -8.54 -10.48
CA ILE A 210 -9.89 -7.75 -11.20
C ILE A 210 -10.87 -8.69 -11.90
N ASN A 211 -12.17 -8.49 -11.70
CA ASN A 211 -13.18 -9.30 -12.39
C ASN A 211 -13.20 -8.97 -13.89
N ARG A 212 -13.49 -7.72 -14.29
CA ARG A 212 -13.53 -7.33 -15.71
C ARG A 212 -12.63 -6.13 -16.02
N HIS A 213 -11.54 -6.39 -16.72
CA HIS A 213 -10.51 -5.37 -17.00
C HIS A 213 -10.60 -4.82 -18.44
N LYS A 214 -10.72 -3.51 -18.56
CA LYS A 214 -10.74 -2.73 -19.81
C LYS A 214 -9.69 -1.61 -19.83
N GLY A 215 -9.22 -1.18 -18.65
CA GLY A 215 -8.28 -0.08 -18.49
C GLY A 215 -6.82 -0.48 -18.67
N THR A 216 -5.92 0.23 -17.99
CA THR A 216 -4.50 -0.12 -17.92
C THR A 216 -4.13 -0.55 -16.50
N LEU A 217 -3.65 -1.78 -16.36
CA LEU A 217 -3.15 -2.32 -15.09
C LEU A 217 -1.63 -2.43 -15.15
N ARG A 218 -0.94 -1.95 -14.11
CA ARG A 218 0.48 -2.23 -13.84
C ARG A 218 0.61 -2.94 -12.51
N CYS A 219 1.14 -4.16 -12.50
CA CYS A 219 1.35 -4.89 -11.26
C CYS A 219 2.57 -5.81 -11.21
N HIS A 220 2.86 -6.39 -10.04
CA HIS A 220 3.79 -7.51 -9.95
C HIS A 220 3.06 -8.80 -10.32
N GLU A 221 1.98 -9.12 -9.61
CA GLU A 221 1.13 -10.26 -9.87
C GLU A 221 -0.32 -9.82 -10.11
N GLY A 222 -0.96 -10.35 -11.16
CA GLY A 222 -2.33 -10.03 -11.52
C GLY A 222 -3.18 -11.26 -11.77
N LYS A 223 -4.40 -11.27 -11.26
CA LYS A 223 -5.45 -12.25 -11.58
C LYS A 223 -6.64 -11.53 -12.18
N ILE A 224 -7.02 -11.88 -13.41
CA ILE A 224 -8.10 -11.22 -14.15
C ILE A 224 -9.12 -12.27 -14.59
N SER A 225 -10.38 -12.13 -14.19
CA SER A 225 -11.41 -13.09 -14.64
C SER A 225 -11.76 -12.88 -16.13
N LEU A 226 -11.90 -11.64 -16.57
CA LEU A 226 -12.19 -11.29 -17.96
C LEU A 226 -11.37 -10.07 -18.41
N LEU A 227 -10.43 -10.29 -19.33
CA LEU A 227 -9.75 -9.20 -20.05
C LEU A 227 -10.57 -8.80 -21.27
N GLU A 228 -11.11 -7.58 -21.29
CA GLU A 228 -11.99 -7.07 -22.36
C GLU A 228 -11.37 -5.80 -22.96
N GLY A 229 -10.38 -5.98 -23.86
CA GLY A 229 -9.71 -4.87 -24.54
C GLY A 229 -8.68 -4.09 -23.71
N GLY A 230 -8.53 -4.41 -22.42
CA GLY A 230 -7.58 -3.75 -21.53
C GLY A 230 -6.11 -4.05 -21.81
N VAL A 231 -5.25 -3.26 -21.17
CA VAL A 231 -3.79 -3.40 -21.21
C VAL A 231 -3.27 -3.81 -19.83
N VAL A 232 -2.36 -4.79 -19.81
CA VAL A 232 -1.77 -5.30 -18.56
C VAL A 232 -0.25 -5.31 -18.69
N HIS A 233 0.43 -4.71 -17.72
CA HIS A 233 1.88 -4.80 -17.53
C HIS A 233 2.16 -5.51 -16.22
N ALA A 234 2.73 -6.71 -16.24
CA ALA A 234 2.93 -7.51 -15.04
C ALA A 234 4.30 -8.18 -14.97
N THR A 235 4.66 -8.73 -13.80
CA THR A 235 5.70 -9.78 -13.75
C THR A 235 5.05 -11.12 -14.09
N ALA A 236 3.99 -11.49 -13.39
CA ALA A 236 3.19 -12.67 -13.68
C ALA A 236 1.70 -12.30 -13.76
N VAL A 237 0.96 -12.93 -14.68
CA VAL A 237 -0.49 -12.71 -14.80
C VAL A 237 -1.24 -14.01 -15.11
N GLU A 238 -2.34 -14.24 -14.40
CA GLU A 238 -3.35 -15.27 -14.67
C GLU A 238 -4.62 -14.62 -15.20
N ILE A 239 -5.12 -15.10 -16.33
CA ILE A 239 -6.36 -14.61 -16.96
C ILE A 239 -7.31 -15.77 -17.17
N ASP A 240 -8.54 -15.71 -16.67
CA ASP A 240 -9.52 -16.78 -16.89
C ASP A 240 -10.06 -16.75 -18.33
N SER A 241 -10.52 -15.60 -18.82
CA SER A 241 -10.96 -15.42 -20.20
C SER A 241 -10.51 -14.09 -20.79
N SER A 242 -10.26 -14.06 -22.09
CA SER A 242 -9.91 -12.83 -22.81
C SER A 242 -10.73 -12.63 -24.07
N ILE A 243 -11.12 -11.38 -24.30
CA ILE A 243 -11.81 -10.86 -25.47
C ILE A 243 -11.01 -9.63 -25.92
N GLY A 244 -9.92 -9.86 -26.64
CA GLY A 244 -8.97 -8.83 -27.03
C GLY A 244 -8.12 -8.29 -25.88
N GLY A 245 -7.38 -7.22 -26.17
CA GLY A 245 -6.48 -6.55 -25.23
C GLY A 245 -5.01 -6.83 -25.50
N ALA A 246 -4.15 -6.30 -24.63
CA ALA A 246 -2.71 -6.48 -24.71
C ALA A 246 -2.11 -6.82 -23.34
N VAL A 247 -1.26 -7.84 -23.30
CA VAL A 247 -0.59 -8.31 -22.09
C VAL A 247 0.91 -8.26 -22.30
N TYR A 248 1.62 -7.60 -21.39
CA TYR A 248 3.06 -7.47 -21.36
C TYR A 248 3.58 -7.99 -20.02
N ALA A 249 4.09 -9.23 -19.96
CA ALA A 249 4.52 -9.82 -18.69
C ALA A 249 5.78 -10.69 -18.82
N GLN A 250 6.33 -11.18 -17.71
CA GLN A 250 7.37 -12.22 -17.77
C GLN A 250 6.74 -13.58 -18.03
N ASP A 251 5.73 -13.92 -17.23
CA ASP A 251 4.98 -15.17 -17.29
C ASP A 251 3.49 -14.89 -17.43
N VAL A 252 2.87 -15.56 -18.41
CA VAL A 252 1.46 -15.37 -18.74
C VAL A 252 0.75 -16.71 -18.72
N THR A 253 -0.33 -16.83 -17.95
CA THR A 253 -1.23 -17.98 -17.94
C THR A 253 -2.64 -17.56 -18.30
N ILE A 254 -3.26 -18.20 -19.29
CA ILE A 254 -4.62 -17.86 -19.74
C ILE A 254 -5.47 -19.12 -19.89
N LYS A 255 -6.66 -19.18 -19.29
CA LYS A 255 -7.53 -20.37 -19.43
C LYS A 255 -8.28 -20.37 -20.76
N HIS A 256 -8.75 -19.22 -21.24
CA HIS A 256 -9.50 -19.13 -22.49
C HIS A 256 -9.19 -17.86 -23.28
N VAL A 257 -8.75 -18.02 -24.53
CA VAL A 257 -8.52 -16.94 -25.48
C VAL A 257 -9.55 -16.98 -26.60
N LYS A 258 -10.21 -15.83 -26.84
CA LYS A 258 -11.09 -15.63 -28.00
C LYS A 258 -10.29 -15.02 -29.17
N ASN A 259 -10.55 -13.77 -29.53
CA ASN A 259 -9.95 -13.13 -30.71
C ASN A 259 -9.10 -11.91 -30.31
N ASN A 260 -8.17 -11.53 -31.18
CA ASN A 260 -7.44 -10.26 -31.15
C ASN A 260 -6.66 -9.96 -29.85
N LEU A 261 -6.29 -11.00 -29.09
CA LEU A 261 -5.42 -10.84 -27.93
C LEU A 261 -3.96 -10.73 -28.38
N LYS A 262 -3.23 -9.75 -27.84
CA LYS A 262 -1.77 -9.63 -28.04
C LYS A 262 -1.04 -9.93 -26.75
N VAL A 263 -0.24 -10.98 -26.73
CA VAL A 263 0.56 -11.38 -25.57
C VAL A 263 2.04 -11.24 -25.90
N TYR A 264 2.73 -10.43 -25.11
CA TYR A 264 4.17 -10.24 -25.15
C TYR A 264 4.73 -10.74 -23.82
N ALA A 265 5.49 -11.84 -23.88
CA ALA A 265 6.12 -12.42 -22.71
C ALA A 265 7.65 -12.41 -22.85
N SER A 266 8.37 -12.38 -21.72
CA SER A 266 9.82 -12.56 -21.73
C SER A 266 10.27 -13.98 -21.42
N ASN A 267 9.45 -14.77 -20.70
CA ASN A 267 9.79 -16.11 -20.26
C ASN A 267 8.77 -17.16 -20.72
N SER A 268 7.49 -17.05 -20.36
CA SER A 268 6.53 -18.10 -20.71
C SER A 268 5.13 -17.60 -21.04
N ILE A 269 4.46 -18.34 -21.94
CA ILE A 269 3.04 -18.18 -22.26
C ILE A 269 2.39 -19.56 -22.17
N THR A 270 1.42 -19.72 -21.28
CA THR A 270 0.64 -20.94 -21.15
C THR A 270 -0.83 -20.63 -21.37
N VAL A 271 -1.44 -21.28 -22.35
CA VAL A 271 -2.86 -21.14 -22.64
C VAL A 271 -3.54 -22.50 -22.57
N ARG A 272 -4.69 -22.61 -21.91
CA ARG A 272 -5.47 -23.85 -21.95
C ARG A 272 -6.19 -24.00 -23.28
N LEU A 273 -7.10 -23.08 -23.61
CA LEU A 273 -7.91 -23.13 -24.83
C LEU A 273 -7.80 -21.83 -25.64
N VAL A 274 -7.52 -21.94 -26.94
CA VAL A 274 -7.63 -20.86 -27.93
C VAL A 274 -8.79 -21.18 -28.87
N SER A 275 -9.94 -20.53 -28.66
CA SER A 275 -11.14 -20.80 -29.47
C SER A 275 -11.31 -19.85 -30.66
N GLY A 276 -10.60 -18.73 -30.66
CA GLY A 276 -10.70 -17.74 -31.70
C GLY A 276 -9.43 -17.60 -32.53
N GLU A 277 -9.37 -16.53 -33.31
CA GLU A 277 -8.37 -16.26 -34.34
C GLU A 277 -7.68 -14.92 -34.13
N ASP A 278 -6.61 -14.70 -34.89
CA ASP A 278 -5.81 -13.47 -34.91
C ASP A 278 -5.23 -13.07 -33.55
N ASN A 279 -5.01 -14.05 -32.68
CA ASN A 279 -4.24 -13.85 -31.46
C ASN A 279 -2.74 -13.89 -31.78
N LEU A 280 -1.98 -13.10 -31.05
CA LEU A 280 -0.53 -13.01 -31.14
C LEU A 280 0.09 -13.47 -29.81
N PHE A 281 0.95 -14.47 -29.88
CA PHE A 281 1.76 -14.92 -28.76
C PHE A 281 3.23 -14.71 -29.12
N LYS A 282 3.87 -13.73 -28.49
CA LYS A 282 5.24 -13.30 -28.80
C LYS A 282 6.15 -13.41 -27.59
N ILE A 283 7.28 -14.08 -27.75
CA ILE A 283 8.40 -14.03 -26.81
C ILE A 283 9.36 -12.92 -27.22
N ASN A 284 9.43 -11.86 -26.42
CA ASN A 284 10.41 -10.78 -26.56
C ASN A 284 10.52 -9.96 -25.26
N TYR A 285 11.66 -10.04 -24.57
CA TYR A 285 11.90 -9.27 -23.35
C TYR A 285 11.96 -7.75 -23.59
N ARG A 286 12.19 -7.29 -24.84
CA ARG A 286 12.23 -5.87 -25.20
C ARG A 286 10.86 -5.23 -25.21
N ASP A 287 9.82 -6.02 -25.49
CA ASP A 287 8.44 -5.54 -25.53
C ASP A 287 7.82 -5.48 -24.12
N VAL A 288 8.47 -6.01 -23.09
CA VAL A 288 7.94 -6.08 -21.71
C VAL A 288 8.51 -4.93 -20.85
N PRO A 289 7.73 -3.88 -20.53
CA PRO A 289 8.27 -2.68 -19.87
C PRO A 289 8.86 -2.95 -18.48
N VAL A 290 8.26 -3.87 -17.71
CA VAL A 290 8.75 -4.25 -16.38
C VAL A 290 10.18 -4.82 -16.46
N VAL A 291 10.47 -5.60 -17.49
CA VAL A 291 11.80 -6.18 -17.71
C VAL A 291 12.80 -5.13 -18.19
N GLN A 292 12.37 -4.20 -19.05
CA GLN A 292 13.20 -3.08 -19.48
C GLN A 292 13.60 -2.18 -18.30
N SER A 293 12.64 -1.83 -17.43
CA SER A 293 12.94 -1.07 -16.22
C SER A 293 13.92 -1.83 -15.33
N LYS A 294 13.75 -3.14 -15.15
CA LYS A 294 14.68 -3.99 -14.38
C LYS A 294 16.10 -3.96 -14.95
N LEU A 295 16.26 -4.04 -16.27
CA LEU A 295 17.56 -3.93 -16.93
C LEU A 295 18.23 -2.57 -16.68
N GLN A 296 17.46 -1.48 -16.72
CA GLN A 296 17.97 -0.13 -16.44
C GLN A 296 18.47 0.00 -15.00
N PHE A 297 17.74 -0.56 -14.02
CA PHE A 297 18.19 -0.59 -12.62
C PHE A 297 19.47 -1.41 -12.44
N ILE A 298 19.54 -2.60 -13.03
CA ILE A 298 20.74 -3.44 -13.00
C ILE A 298 21.95 -2.69 -13.57
N ASP A 299 21.79 -1.98 -14.70
CA ASP A 299 22.88 -1.20 -15.31
C ASP A 299 23.35 -0.03 -14.42
N LYS A 300 22.41 0.63 -13.75
CA LYS A 300 22.71 1.69 -12.78
C LYS A 300 23.49 1.13 -11.58
N ASP A 301 23.04 0.01 -11.02
CA ASP A 301 23.66 -0.63 -9.86
C ASP A 301 25.08 -1.13 -10.18
N ILE A 302 25.27 -1.76 -11.35
CA ILE A 302 26.60 -2.16 -11.83
C ILE A 302 27.53 -0.95 -11.93
N LYS A 303 27.04 0.19 -12.44
CA LYS A 303 27.83 1.42 -12.57
C LYS A 303 28.24 1.96 -11.19
N GLU A 304 27.33 1.99 -10.23
CA GLU A 304 27.60 2.47 -8.88
C GLU A 304 28.58 1.54 -8.14
N LEU A 305 28.39 0.23 -8.24
CA LEU A 305 29.28 -0.76 -7.63
C LEU A 305 30.70 -0.69 -8.20
N ARG A 306 30.85 -0.43 -9.50
CA ARG A 306 32.17 -0.20 -10.12
C ARG A 306 32.89 1.01 -9.54
N TYR A 307 32.17 2.11 -9.30
CA TYR A 307 32.73 3.30 -8.66
C TYR A 307 33.17 3.00 -7.22
N LYS A 308 32.32 2.31 -6.44
CA LYS A 308 32.66 1.85 -5.07
C LYS A 308 33.86 0.90 -5.06
N LEU A 309 33.96 0.01 -6.04
CA LEU A 309 35.06 -0.93 -6.21
C LEU A 309 36.39 -0.20 -6.46
N GLU A 310 36.40 0.83 -7.30
CA GLU A 310 37.59 1.64 -7.55
C GLU A 310 38.08 2.34 -6.27
N GLY A 311 37.16 2.90 -5.47
CA GLY A 311 37.47 3.47 -4.15
C GLY A 311 37.98 2.43 -3.15
N ALA A 312 37.34 1.25 -3.10
CA ALA A 312 37.74 0.16 -2.20
C ALA A 312 39.13 -0.39 -2.54
N LYS A 313 39.48 -0.49 -3.83
CA LYS A 313 40.83 -0.89 -4.28
C LYS A 313 41.93 0.05 -3.77
N ARG A 314 41.61 1.30 -3.47
CA ARG A 314 42.56 2.30 -2.93
C ARG A 314 42.62 2.33 -1.40
N HIS A 315 41.52 2.07 -0.71
CA HIS A 315 41.39 2.38 0.74
C HIS A 315 40.84 1.24 1.60
N SER A 316 40.29 0.16 1.04
CA SER A 316 39.60 -0.90 1.80
C SER A 316 39.61 -2.23 1.04
N LEU A 317 40.78 -2.88 1.01
CA LEU A 317 41.00 -4.13 0.26
C LEU A 317 40.02 -5.26 0.65
N GLY A 318 39.59 -5.32 1.92
CA GLY A 318 38.64 -6.33 2.40
C GLY A 318 37.24 -6.26 1.79
N LYS A 319 36.83 -5.13 1.20
CA LYS A 319 35.50 -4.96 0.56
C LYS A 319 35.51 -5.24 -0.94
N VAL A 320 36.69 -5.44 -1.54
CA VAL A 320 36.85 -5.62 -3.00
C VAL A 320 36.16 -6.90 -3.46
N GLU A 321 36.36 -8.02 -2.74
CA GLU A 321 35.82 -9.32 -3.12
C GLU A 321 34.29 -9.34 -3.10
N GLU A 322 33.67 -8.72 -2.09
CA GLU A 322 32.20 -8.60 -1.98
C GLU A 322 31.61 -7.82 -3.15
N LEU A 323 32.23 -6.69 -3.51
CA LEU A 323 31.79 -5.85 -4.63
C LEU A 323 31.97 -6.55 -5.99
N GLU A 324 33.06 -7.28 -6.19
CA GLU A 324 33.29 -8.05 -7.43
C GLU A 324 32.30 -9.21 -7.59
N LYS A 325 31.95 -9.90 -6.49
CA LYS A 325 30.89 -10.92 -6.48
C LYS A 325 29.54 -10.32 -6.87
N GLU A 326 29.19 -9.18 -6.29
CA GLU A 326 27.92 -8.51 -6.56
C GLU A 326 27.80 -8.05 -8.02
N ILE A 327 28.84 -7.42 -8.57
CA ILE A 327 28.88 -7.03 -10.00
C ILE A 327 28.73 -8.26 -10.90
N THR A 328 29.39 -9.38 -10.56
CA THR A 328 29.31 -10.61 -11.34
C THR A 328 27.90 -11.20 -11.29
N ARG A 329 27.24 -11.16 -10.13
CA ARG A 329 25.84 -11.58 -9.95
C ARG A 329 24.91 -10.79 -10.87
N LEU A 330 24.98 -9.46 -10.82
CA LEU A 330 24.13 -8.57 -11.63
C LEU A 330 24.40 -8.73 -13.14
N LYS A 331 25.65 -8.96 -13.56
CA LYS A 331 25.97 -9.27 -14.96
C LYS A 331 25.33 -10.57 -15.43
N LYS A 332 25.39 -11.63 -14.61
CA LYS A 332 24.73 -12.91 -14.92
C LYS A 332 23.22 -12.75 -15.03
N GLU A 333 22.61 -11.97 -14.14
CA GLU A 333 21.18 -11.67 -14.20
C GLU A 333 20.80 -10.91 -15.47
N LYS A 334 21.60 -9.89 -15.86
CA LYS A 334 21.42 -9.18 -17.13
C LYS A 334 21.50 -10.13 -18.32
N GLU A 335 22.51 -10.99 -18.36
CA GLU A 335 22.69 -11.96 -19.44
C GLU A 335 21.56 -12.99 -19.51
N ALA A 336 21.03 -13.43 -18.36
CA ALA A 336 19.87 -14.30 -18.30
C ALA A 336 18.62 -13.67 -18.92
N ILE A 337 18.41 -12.36 -18.71
CA ILE A 337 17.31 -11.62 -19.35
C ILE A 337 17.52 -11.53 -20.87
N HIS A 338 18.73 -11.22 -21.33
CA HIS A 338 19.01 -11.13 -22.77
C HIS A 338 18.81 -12.47 -23.49
N ASN A 339 19.10 -13.56 -22.79
CA ASN A 339 18.98 -14.93 -23.28
C ASN A 339 17.65 -15.60 -22.88
N SER A 340 16.65 -14.87 -22.38
CA SER A 340 15.42 -15.45 -21.86
C SER A 340 14.67 -16.28 -22.91
N TYR A 341 14.76 -15.87 -24.17
CA TYR A 341 14.18 -16.56 -25.33
C TYR A 341 14.68 -18.01 -25.50
N LYS A 342 15.89 -18.34 -25.00
CA LYS A 342 16.48 -19.68 -25.13
C LYS A 342 15.71 -20.72 -24.31
N ASN A 343 15.19 -20.30 -23.15
CA ASN A 343 14.47 -21.17 -22.23
C ASN A 343 12.95 -20.97 -22.31
N ALA A 344 12.51 -19.97 -23.07
CA ALA A 344 11.13 -19.58 -23.17
C ALA A 344 10.27 -20.62 -23.88
N LYS A 345 9.03 -20.75 -23.41
CA LYS A 345 8.07 -21.71 -23.97
C LYS A 345 6.71 -21.07 -24.18
N ILE A 346 6.07 -21.42 -25.29
CA ILE A 346 4.66 -21.15 -25.52
C ILE A 346 3.94 -22.50 -25.54
N THR A 347 3.05 -22.73 -24.57
CA THR A 347 2.30 -23.97 -24.43
C THR A 347 0.82 -23.68 -24.64
N VAL A 348 0.18 -24.42 -25.56
CA VAL A 348 -1.28 -24.42 -25.70
C VAL A 348 -1.76 -25.85 -25.49
N GLN A 349 -2.61 -26.04 -24.46
CA GLN A 349 -2.96 -27.39 -23.98
C GLN A 349 -3.99 -28.08 -24.88
N GLU A 350 -5.01 -27.34 -25.32
CA GLU A 350 -6.03 -27.82 -26.26
C GLU A 350 -5.66 -27.45 -27.71
N PRO A 351 -6.18 -28.19 -28.72
CA PRO A 351 -5.97 -27.84 -30.12
C PRO A 351 -6.42 -26.40 -30.43
N PHE A 352 -5.64 -25.70 -31.24
CA PHE A 352 -6.09 -24.42 -31.79
C PHE A 352 -7.34 -24.65 -32.63
N LYS A 353 -8.33 -23.76 -32.50
CA LYS A 353 -9.54 -23.80 -33.33
C LYS A 353 -9.45 -22.93 -34.60
N GLY A 354 -8.39 -22.14 -34.72
CA GLY A 354 -8.20 -21.24 -35.86
C GLY A 354 -6.79 -20.68 -35.97
N LEU A 355 -6.63 -19.68 -36.84
CA LEU A 355 -5.32 -19.15 -37.21
C LEU A 355 -4.79 -18.14 -36.18
N ASN A 356 -3.62 -18.42 -35.59
CA ASN A 356 -2.98 -17.59 -34.58
C ASN A 356 -1.48 -17.42 -34.88
N ASN A 357 -0.83 -16.41 -34.30
CA ASN A 357 0.57 -16.11 -34.58
C ASN A 357 1.45 -16.47 -33.38
N ILE A 358 2.48 -17.25 -33.64
CA ILE A 358 3.55 -17.61 -32.70
C ILE A 358 4.82 -16.90 -33.15
N ILE A 359 5.42 -16.09 -32.28
CA ILE A 359 6.60 -15.30 -32.62
C ILE A 359 7.66 -15.42 -31.51
N PHE A 360 8.91 -15.65 -31.91
CA PHE A 360 10.07 -15.54 -31.04
C PHE A 360 11.05 -14.52 -31.61
N THR A 361 11.32 -13.46 -30.84
CA THR A 361 12.34 -12.46 -31.19
C THR A 361 13.63 -12.78 -30.46
N ILE A 362 14.72 -12.95 -31.22
CA ILE A 362 16.03 -13.33 -30.69
C ILE A 362 16.85 -12.06 -30.43
N ASP A 363 16.95 -11.21 -31.45
CA ASP A 363 17.62 -9.92 -31.37
C ASP A 363 16.91 -8.88 -32.26
N ASN A 364 17.58 -7.75 -32.54
CA ASN A 364 16.99 -6.66 -33.33
C ASN A 364 16.84 -7.01 -34.82
N ALA A 365 17.55 -8.01 -35.33
CA ALA A 365 17.57 -8.42 -36.73
C ALA A 365 16.87 -9.77 -36.97
N HIS A 366 16.80 -10.62 -35.94
CA HIS A 366 16.36 -12.01 -36.06
C HIS A 366 15.06 -12.27 -35.31
N GLU A 367 14.03 -12.69 -36.07
CA GLU A 367 12.72 -13.11 -35.56
C GLU A 367 12.24 -14.36 -36.31
N ILE A 368 11.67 -15.32 -35.58
CA ILE A 368 10.98 -16.47 -36.17
C ILE A 368 9.49 -16.35 -35.87
N ALA A 369 8.68 -16.24 -36.93
CA ALA A 369 7.23 -16.22 -36.85
C ALA A 369 6.60 -17.45 -37.51
N TYR A 370 5.54 -17.99 -36.92
CA TYR A 370 4.75 -19.11 -37.44
C TYR A 370 3.26 -18.83 -37.26
N LYS A 371 2.46 -19.12 -38.30
CA LYS A 371 1.01 -19.01 -38.25
C LYS A 371 0.42 -20.41 -38.02
N THR A 372 -0.35 -20.58 -36.95
CA THR A 372 -0.91 -21.87 -36.55
C THR A 372 -2.04 -22.29 -37.48
N GLU A 373 -2.17 -23.60 -37.65
CA GLU A 373 -3.34 -24.30 -38.18
C GLU A 373 -4.22 -24.85 -37.05
N ALA A 374 -5.46 -25.23 -37.37
CA ALA A 374 -6.42 -25.81 -36.43
C ALA A 374 -6.07 -27.25 -36.02
N LYS A 375 -5.02 -27.41 -35.20
CA LYS A 375 -4.53 -28.69 -34.68
C LYS A 375 -3.87 -28.53 -33.31
N SER A 376 -3.52 -29.66 -32.69
CA SER A 376 -2.71 -29.68 -31.47
C SER A 376 -1.23 -29.53 -31.79
N TYR A 377 -0.51 -28.86 -30.90
CA TYR A 377 0.94 -28.71 -30.98
C TYR A 377 1.56 -29.06 -29.63
N PRO A 378 2.70 -29.77 -29.62
CA PRO A 378 3.63 -29.71 -28.50
C PRO A 378 4.02 -28.25 -28.17
N PRO A 379 4.60 -27.99 -26.98
CA PRO A 379 5.08 -26.66 -26.63
C PRO A 379 6.03 -26.11 -27.70
N PHE A 380 5.86 -24.83 -28.04
CA PHE A 380 6.78 -24.12 -28.92
C PHE A 380 7.99 -23.65 -28.12
N TYR A 381 9.18 -23.90 -28.64
CA TYR A 381 10.46 -23.48 -28.05
C TYR A 381 11.52 -23.38 -29.14
N LEU A 382 12.61 -22.69 -28.82
CA LEU A 382 13.76 -22.57 -29.71
C LEU A 382 14.82 -23.61 -29.35
N GLU A 383 15.30 -24.33 -30.36
CA GLU A 383 16.52 -25.12 -30.28
C GLU A 383 17.64 -24.36 -31.01
N ILE A 384 18.80 -24.27 -30.37
CA ILE A 384 19.95 -23.54 -30.88
C ILE A 384 21.09 -24.53 -31.07
N GLN A 385 21.49 -24.74 -32.32
CA GLN A 385 22.62 -25.59 -32.69
C GLN A 385 23.58 -24.76 -33.54
N GLU A 386 24.77 -24.49 -33.00
CA GLU A 386 25.77 -23.62 -33.65
C GLU A 386 25.17 -22.26 -34.06
N ASN A 387 25.08 -22.00 -35.36
CA ASN A 387 24.55 -20.77 -35.96
C ASN A 387 23.09 -20.91 -36.45
N ILE A 388 22.44 -22.04 -36.21
CA ILE A 388 21.05 -22.30 -36.64
C ILE A 388 20.13 -22.27 -35.42
N ILE A 389 19.08 -21.44 -35.51
CA ILE A 389 17.98 -21.43 -34.53
C ILE A 389 16.74 -22.03 -35.18
N THR A 390 16.19 -23.07 -34.55
CA THR A 390 15.01 -23.80 -35.03
C THR A 390 13.85 -23.64 -34.05
N LEU A 391 12.69 -23.23 -34.56
CA LEU A 391 11.44 -23.21 -33.83
C LEU A 391 10.77 -24.58 -33.91
N HIS A 392 10.75 -25.27 -32.77
CA HIS A 392 9.94 -26.46 -32.56
C HIS A 392 8.52 -26.09 -32.15
N PRO A 393 7.52 -26.94 -32.43
CA PRO A 393 7.60 -28.24 -33.12
C PRO A 393 7.53 -28.15 -34.66
N VAL A 394 7.59 -26.95 -35.25
CA VAL A 394 7.31 -26.73 -36.68
C VAL A 394 8.55 -26.82 -37.59
N ALA A 395 9.73 -27.06 -37.01
CA ALA A 395 11.01 -27.16 -37.68
C ALA A 395 11.34 -25.96 -38.60
N LYS A 396 10.91 -24.76 -38.21
CA LYS A 396 11.21 -23.52 -38.93
C LYS A 396 12.50 -22.92 -38.42
N SER A 397 13.50 -22.75 -39.28
CA SER A 397 14.83 -22.31 -38.86
C SER A 397 15.26 -20.99 -39.51
N ILE A 398 16.15 -20.29 -38.82
CA ILE A 398 16.92 -19.15 -39.35
C ILE A 398 18.40 -19.36 -39.03
N VAL A 399 19.27 -18.74 -39.84
CA VAL A 399 20.72 -18.73 -39.63
C VAL A 399 21.10 -17.37 -39.03
N ILE A 400 21.89 -17.40 -37.97
CA ILE A 400 22.48 -16.20 -37.36
C ILE A 400 23.95 -16.19 -37.75
N GLU A 401 24.36 -15.23 -38.58
CA GLU A 401 25.78 -15.03 -38.88
C GLU A 401 26.49 -14.54 -37.61
N GLU A 402 27.52 -15.27 -37.14
CA GLU A 402 28.40 -14.76 -36.09
C GLU A 402 29.13 -13.52 -36.62
N LYS A 403 29.04 -12.42 -35.86
CA LYS A 403 29.80 -11.19 -36.12
C LYS A 403 31.18 -11.23 -35.49
#